data_AF-A0AAD8Q9F5-F1
#
_entry.id   AF-A0AAD8Q9F5-F1
#
_cell.length_a   1.000
_cell.length_b   1.000
_cell.length_c   1.000
_cell.angle_alpha   90.00
_cell.angle_beta   90.00
_cell.angle_gamma   90.00
#
_symmetry.space_group_name_H-M   'P 1'
#
loop_
_entity.id
_entity.type
_entity.pdbx_description
1 polymer ?
#
loop_
_entity_poly.entity_id
_entity_poly.type
_entity_poly.pdbx_seq_one_letter_code
_entity_poly.pdbx_strand_id
1 'polypeptide(L)'
;MAGHFRDLLSDPPRKPFPDRPQFSGFMKPCRFEGEVRNLEIVGSIPAELDGTFYRVMPDSQFPPFIEDDPVRLPRLPDPCAYCSRYTDAVEFKVRTTANTNVLYFNGSLLAMKEDAPPYRLDPDTLETLGLCDFDGQLPSCTFTAHPKLDPVLGELVCFGYEATGDGPPDVCYFTIGPDGAFLETVWLVAPVCGMIHDFAVTENWVLFPIIPQICDIQRLKAGGEHWQWDPNVPFYLGVLPRRGAKGRDVKWFRAPNAFPGHTTNAYETPEGRGARTPPRELHVVDTRSFAEPVAVVKVPMRLRAGLHGNWVDGKELRS
;
A
#
# COMPACT_ATOMS: atom_id res chain seq x y z
N MET A 1 33.91 -2.89 -1.50
CA MET A 1 32.67 -3.46 -2.08
C MET A 1 32.95 -4.90 -2.45
N ALA A 2 32.49 -5.85 -1.64
CA ALA A 2 32.40 -7.25 -2.05
C ALA A 2 30.91 -7.55 -2.15
N GLY A 3 30.36 -7.43 -3.36
CA GLY A 3 29.01 -7.90 -3.64
C GLY A 3 29.08 -9.41 -3.84
N HIS A 4 28.37 -10.17 -3.02
CA HIS A 4 28.12 -11.58 -3.30
C HIS A 4 27.08 -11.64 -4.43
N PHE A 5 27.54 -11.82 -5.67
CA PHE A 5 26.67 -12.29 -6.74
C PHE A 5 26.37 -13.77 -6.44
N ARG A 6 25.16 -14.07 -5.93
CA ARG A 6 24.64 -15.43 -5.97
C ARG A 6 24.30 -15.73 -7.43
N ASP A 7 25.31 -16.21 -8.13
CA ASP A 7 25.21 -16.67 -9.51
C ASP A 7 24.38 -17.96 -9.52
N LEU A 8 23.09 -17.88 -9.88
CA LEU A 8 22.36 -19.03 -10.38
C LEU A 8 22.84 -19.25 -11.82
N LEU A 9 24.00 -19.90 -11.96
CA LEU A 9 24.63 -20.29 -13.25
C LEU A 9 23.75 -21.19 -14.14
N SER A 10 22.51 -21.48 -13.74
CA SER A 10 21.53 -22.28 -14.46
C SER A 10 20.48 -21.48 -15.23
N ASP A 11 20.39 -20.16 -15.04
CA ASP A 11 19.35 -19.37 -15.72
C ASP A 11 19.76 -18.96 -17.14
N PRO A 12 18.88 -19.10 -18.15
CA PRO A 12 19.17 -18.65 -19.51
C PRO A 12 19.44 -17.14 -19.57
N PRO A 13 20.22 -16.67 -20.57
CA PRO A 13 20.54 -15.24 -20.69
C PRO A 13 19.27 -14.40 -20.73
N ARG A 14 19.12 -13.50 -19.76
CA ARG A 14 17.95 -12.64 -19.61
C ARG A 14 18.02 -11.51 -20.64
N LYS A 15 16.87 -11.15 -21.24
CA LYS A 15 16.74 -9.98 -22.13
C LYS A 15 17.17 -8.69 -21.39
N PRO A 16 17.80 -7.71 -22.06
CA PRO A 16 18.06 -6.41 -21.46
C PRO A 16 16.74 -5.66 -21.20
N PHE A 17 16.75 -4.75 -20.21
CA PHE A 17 15.65 -3.80 -20.03
C PHE A 17 15.53 -2.89 -21.27
N PRO A 18 14.30 -2.56 -21.70
CA PRO A 18 14.11 -1.70 -22.86
C PRO A 18 14.57 -0.27 -22.55
N ASP A 19 15.07 0.42 -23.58
CA ASP A 19 15.51 1.82 -23.48
C ASP A 19 14.29 2.76 -23.42
N ARG A 20 13.72 2.87 -22.22
CA ARG A 20 12.51 3.65 -21.94
C ARG A 20 12.70 4.51 -20.69
N PRO A 21 11.99 5.66 -20.57
CA PRO A 21 12.08 6.53 -19.40
C PRO A 21 11.87 5.81 -18.06
N GLN A 22 10.98 4.83 -17.99
CA GLN A 22 10.68 4.07 -16.77
C GLN A 22 11.79 3.10 -16.32
N PHE A 23 12.80 2.83 -17.17
CA PHE A 23 13.93 1.94 -16.86
C PHE A 23 15.29 2.62 -17.02
N SER A 24 15.31 3.95 -17.18
CA SER A 24 16.52 4.75 -17.43
C SER A 24 16.68 5.86 -16.39
N GLY A 25 17.89 6.43 -16.33
CA GLY A 25 18.21 7.54 -15.43
C GLY A 25 17.89 7.24 -13.97
N PHE A 26 16.99 8.05 -13.39
CA PHE A 26 16.51 7.88 -12.00
C PHE A 26 15.67 6.62 -11.80
N MET A 27 15.01 6.16 -12.85
CA MET A 27 14.14 4.99 -12.85
C MET A 27 14.87 3.71 -13.31
N LYS A 28 16.21 3.69 -13.32
CA LYS A 28 16.97 2.47 -13.63
C LYS A 28 16.92 1.47 -12.46
N PRO A 29 16.57 0.18 -12.70
CA PRO A 29 16.51 -0.82 -11.62
C PRO A 29 17.82 -0.91 -10.83
N CYS A 30 17.72 -0.99 -9.50
CA CYS A 30 18.88 -1.02 -8.61
C CYS A 30 19.26 -2.47 -8.30
N ARG A 31 18.30 -3.24 -7.77
CA ARG A 31 18.40 -4.67 -7.40
C ARG A 31 19.53 -4.97 -6.42
N PHE A 32 19.93 -3.97 -5.64
CA PHE A 32 20.89 -4.15 -4.57
C PHE A 32 20.17 -4.67 -3.33
N GLU A 33 20.65 -5.79 -2.81
CA GLU A 33 20.25 -6.37 -1.53
C GLU A 33 21.51 -6.44 -0.66
N GLY A 34 21.45 -5.85 0.53
CA GLY A 34 22.60 -5.83 1.45
C GLY A 34 22.50 -4.73 2.47
N GLU A 35 23.57 -4.58 3.24
CA GLU A 35 23.64 -3.65 4.37
C GLU A 35 24.67 -2.55 4.14
N VAL A 36 24.32 -1.32 4.51
CA VAL A 36 25.24 -0.18 4.57
C VAL A 36 25.15 0.43 5.96
N ARG A 37 26.22 0.27 6.76
CA ARG A 37 26.32 0.80 8.13
C ARG A 37 27.05 2.15 8.15
N ASN A 38 26.81 2.93 9.20
CA ASN A 38 27.50 4.20 9.46
C ASN A 38 27.40 5.19 8.29
N LEU A 39 26.16 5.51 7.90
CA LEU A 39 25.88 6.47 6.83
C LEU A 39 26.54 7.83 7.11
N GLU A 40 26.91 8.55 6.05
CA GLU A 40 27.41 9.91 6.17
C GLU A 40 26.32 10.85 6.71
N ILE A 41 26.60 11.54 7.81
CA ILE A 41 25.67 12.45 8.48
C ILE A 41 26.19 13.88 8.35
N VAL A 42 25.35 14.79 7.86
CA VAL A 42 25.57 16.24 7.91
C VAL A 42 24.64 16.79 9.00
N GLY A 43 25.21 17.36 10.06
CA GLY A 43 24.47 17.74 11.28
C GLY A 43 24.58 16.67 12.37
N SER A 44 23.57 16.56 13.24
CA SER A 44 23.51 15.56 14.30
C SER A 44 22.11 14.93 14.36
N ILE A 45 22.04 13.60 14.38
CA ILE A 45 20.79 12.88 14.64
C ILE A 45 20.45 13.03 16.13
N PRO A 46 19.21 13.40 16.50
CA PRO A 46 18.80 13.45 17.91
C PRO A 46 19.05 12.10 18.60
N ALA A 47 19.74 12.14 19.74
CA ALA A 47 20.19 10.94 20.44
C ALA A 47 19.05 10.11 21.03
N GLU A 48 17.87 10.73 21.17
CA GLU A 48 16.64 10.11 21.64
C GLU A 48 15.91 9.24 20.60
N LEU A 49 16.29 9.31 19.31
CA LEU A 49 15.69 8.47 18.28
C LEU A 49 16.20 7.02 18.39
N ASP A 50 15.32 6.11 18.77
CA ASP A 50 15.56 4.66 18.84
C ASP A 50 14.43 3.92 18.12
N GLY A 51 14.74 3.34 16.96
CA GLY A 51 13.77 2.65 16.13
C GLY A 51 14.23 2.47 14.69
N THR A 52 13.33 1.96 13.86
CA THR A 52 13.63 1.64 12.46
C THR A 52 12.60 2.26 11.53
N PHE A 53 13.08 2.91 10.46
CA PHE A 53 12.25 3.38 9.37
C PHE A 53 12.21 2.34 8.25
N TYR A 54 11.04 1.73 8.03
CA TYR A 54 10.82 0.80 6.93
C TYR A 54 10.14 1.51 5.77
N ARG A 55 10.59 1.21 4.55
CA ARG A 55 9.94 1.67 3.33
C ARG A 55 10.07 0.61 2.25
N VAL A 56 9.15 0.64 1.29
CA VAL A 56 9.20 -0.21 0.11
C VAL A 56 9.38 0.65 -1.15
N MET A 57 9.92 0.03 -2.19
CA MET A 57 9.99 0.62 -3.51
C MET A 57 9.75 -0.46 -4.56
N PRO A 58 8.99 -0.19 -5.62
CA PRO A 58 8.98 -1.05 -6.79
C PRO A 58 10.36 -1.04 -7.45
N ASP A 59 11.01 -2.21 -7.53
CA ASP A 59 12.28 -2.40 -8.24
C ASP A 59 12.22 -3.67 -9.09
N SER A 60 12.11 -3.50 -10.41
CA SER A 60 11.89 -4.62 -11.33
C SER A 60 13.09 -5.57 -11.34
N GLN A 61 12.87 -6.82 -10.94
CA GLN A 61 13.88 -7.88 -11.04
C GLN A 61 14.14 -8.29 -12.49
N PHE A 62 13.10 -8.25 -13.33
CA PHE A 62 13.08 -8.70 -14.72
C PHE A 62 12.61 -7.59 -15.67
N PRO A 63 13.05 -7.58 -16.94
CA PRO A 63 12.48 -6.72 -17.97
C PRO A 63 10.98 -7.02 -18.17
N PRO A 64 10.20 -6.04 -18.67
CA PRO A 64 8.79 -6.26 -18.97
C PRO A 64 8.64 -7.39 -20.00
N PHE A 65 7.61 -8.20 -19.81
CA PHE A 65 7.35 -9.33 -20.70
C PHE A 65 6.66 -8.88 -22.00
N ILE A 66 5.79 -7.89 -21.92
CA ILE A 66 5.11 -7.30 -23.08
C ILE A 66 5.95 -6.13 -23.61
N GLU A 67 6.17 -6.11 -24.92
CA GLU A 67 6.96 -5.08 -25.60
C GLU A 67 6.37 -3.68 -25.37
N ASP A 68 5.04 -3.56 -25.21
CA ASP A 68 4.29 -2.34 -24.88
C ASP A 68 3.42 -2.49 -23.63
N ASP A 69 4.01 -3.01 -22.56
CA ASP A 69 3.40 -3.05 -21.22
C ASP A 69 2.80 -1.66 -20.83
N PRO A 70 1.48 -1.55 -20.65
CA PRO A 70 0.75 -0.29 -20.56
C PRO A 70 0.79 0.38 -19.19
N VAL A 71 1.79 0.10 -18.34
CA VAL A 71 2.19 0.96 -17.19
C VAL A 71 2.76 2.33 -17.68
N ARG A 72 2.09 2.95 -18.66
CA ARG A 72 2.50 4.10 -19.45
C ARG A 72 1.40 5.17 -19.46
N LEU A 73 1.57 6.16 -18.56
CA LEU A 73 1.55 7.55 -18.97
C LEU A 73 2.79 8.27 -18.42
N PRO A 74 3.46 9.13 -19.21
CA PRO A 74 4.69 9.83 -18.83
C PRO A 74 4.48 10.97 -17.81
N ARG A 75 3.38 10.96 -17.04
CA ARG A 75 3.06 12.05 -16.11
C ARG A 75 3.08 11.70 -14.63
N LEU A 76 2.96 10.44 -14.23
CA LEU A 76 3.24 9.98 -12.86
C LEU A 76 3.63 8.49 -12.91
N PRO A 77 4.72 8.05 -12.27
CA PRO A 77 4.95 6.63 -12.05
C PRO A 77 3.82 6.13 -11.16
N ASP A 78 2.99 5.21 -11.64
CA ASP A 78 2.01 4.55 -10.80
C ASP A 78 2.73 3.43 -10.03
N PRO A 79 2.99 3.57 -8.72
CA PRO A 79 3.55 2.49 -7.90
C PRO A 79 2.56 1.32 -7.77
N CYS A 80 1.30 1.49 -8.16
CA CYS A 80 0.21 0.53 -8.04
C CYS A 80 -0.03 -0.31 -9.29
N ALA A 81 0.95 -0.51 -10.18
CA ALA A 81 0.80 -1.40 -11.34
C ALA A 81 0.20 -2.76 -10.91
N TYR A 82 -1.03 -3.03 -11.37
CA TYR A 82 -1.79 -4.25 -11.12
C TYR A 82 -1.26 -5.35 -12.03
N CYS A 83 -1.03 -6.54 -11.48
CA CYS A 83 -0.63 -7.68 -12.27
C CYS A 83 -1.88 -8.50 -12.66
N SER A 84 -2.31 -8.47 -13.93
CA SER A 84 -3.52 -9.15 -14.43
C SER A 84 -3.26 -10.54 -15.02
N ARG A 85 -4.05 -11.54 -14.62
CA ARG A 85 -3.96 -12.92 -15.14
C ARG A 85 -4.17 -13.10 -16.64
N TYR A 86 -4.69 -12.07 -17.29
CA TYR A 86 -4.94 -12.08 -18.73
C TYR A 86 -3.80 -11.44 -19.53
N THR A 87 -2.93 -10.64 -18.88
CA THR A 87 -1.88 -9.87 -19.56
C THR A 87 -0.46 -10.21 -19.12
N ASP A 88 -0.22 -10.76 -17.92
CA ASP A 88 1.16 -11.00 -17.47
C ASP A 88 1.59 -12.48 -17.46
N ALA A 89 2.89 -12.66 -17.70
CA ALA A 89 3.56 -13.89 -18.07
C ALA A 89 3.77 -14.94 -16.97
N VAL A 90 3.39 -14.62 -15.74
CA VAL A 90 3.82 -15.41 -14.58
C VAL A 90 2.66 -16.21 -14.02
N GLU A 91 2.81 -17.54 -14.08
CA GLU A 91 1.89 -18.52 -13.52
C GLU A 91 2.10 -18.66 -12.00
N PHE A 92 2.13 -17.53 -11.28
CA PHE A 92 2.06 -17.57 -9.82
C PHE A 92 0.61 -17.67 -9.38
N LYS A 93 0.34 -18.50 -8.37
CA LYS A 93 -1.00 -18.59 -7.75
C LYS A 93 -1.44 -17.25 -7.12
N VAL A 94 -0.49 -16.41 -6.73
CA VAL A 94 -0.70 -15.07 -6.16
C VAL A 94 0.22 -14.09 -6.88
N ARG A 95 -0.32 -12.97 -7.36
CA ARG A 95 0.34 -12.08 -8.33
C ARG A 95 0.92 -10.81 -7.71
N THR A 96 0.90 -10.73 -6.39
CA THR A 96 1.35 -9.56 -5.65
C THR A 96 2.82 -9.27 -5.92
N THR A 97 3.11 -7.98 -6.05
CA THR A 97 4.46 -7.44 -6.05
C THR A 97 4.89 -6.96 -4.66
N ALA A 98 3.99 -6.99 -3.67
CA ALA A 98 4.21 -6.52 -2.30
C ALA A 98 4.93 -5.16 -2.22
N ASN A 99 4.62 -4.25 -3.15
CA ASN A 99 5.46 -3.09 -3.47
C ASN A 99 4.86 -1.74 -3.05
N THR A 100 3.67 -1.73 -2.44
CA THR A 100 2.94 -0.49 -2.15
C THR A 100 3.27 0.04 -0.76
N ASN A 101 3.20 -0.80 0.28
CA ASN A 101 3.48 -0.36 1.65
C ASN A 101 4.13 -1.47 2.49
N VAL A 102 4.80 -1.09 3.57
CA VAL A 102 5.33 -2.02 4.59
C VAL A 102 5.01 -1.50 5.98
N LEU A 103 4.27 -2.28 6.78
CA LEU A 103 3.87 -1.90 8.14
C LEU A 103 4.30 -2.96 9.13
N TYR A 104 4.76 -2.57 10.32
CA TYR A 104 4.96 -3.49 11.44
C TYR A 104 3.64 -3.75 12.17
N PHE A 105 3.33 -5.02 12.40
CA PHE A 105 2.18 -5.45 13.19
C PHE A 105 2.42 -6.84 13.76
N ASN A 106 2.15 -7.02 15.06
CA ASN A 106 2.20 -8.30 15.76
C ASN A 106 3.51 -9.10 15.51
N GLY A 107 4.66 -8.46 15.75
CA GLY A 107 5.97 -9.11 15.65
C GLY A 107 6.48 -9.35 14.22
N SER A 108 5.84 -8.78 13.20
CA SER A 108 6.25 -8.97 11.80
C SER A 108 6.04 -7.72 10.97
N LEU A 109 6.81 -7.60 9.89
CA LEU A 109 6.52 -6.64 8.83
C LEU A 109 5.51 -7.26 7.85
N LEU A 110 4.54 -6.48 7.42
CA LEU A 110 3.58 -6.81 6.38
C LEU A 110 3.94 -6.00 5.13
N ALA A 111 4.54 -6.62 4.12
CA ALA A 111 4.69 -6.01 2.80
C ALA A 111 3.41 -6.21 1.99
N MET A 112 2.81 -5.11 1.55
CA MET A 112 1.43 -5.06 1.10
C MET A 112 1.31 -4.54 -0.33
N LYS A 113 0.31 -5.09 -1.03
CA LYS A 113 -0.24 -4.62 -2.29
C LYS A 113 -1.72 -4.95 -2.28
N GLU A 114 -2.54 -4.02 -2.74
CA GLU A 114 -4.01 -4.09 -2.63
C GLU A 114 -4.69 -5.22 -3.43
N ASP A 115 -3.96 -5.94 -4.29
CA ASP A 115 -4.48 -7.03 -5.13
C ASP A 115 -4.30 -8.44 -4.53
N ALA A 116 -3.81 -8.56 -3.30
CA ALA A 116 -3.52 -9.84 -2.68
C ALA A 116 -3.41 -9.78 -1.15
N PRO A 117 -3.27 -10.93 -0.46
CA PRO A 117 -2.81 -10.96 0.93
C PRO A 117 -1.37 -10.40 1.07
N PRO A 118 -0.98 -9.90 2.26
CA PRO A 118 0.37 -9.39 2.47
C PRO A 118 1.41 -10.52 2.55
N TYR A 119 2.67 -10.18 2.32
CA TYR A 119 3.81 -11.02 2.72
C TYR A 119 4.28 -10.63 4.12
N ARG A 120 4.56 -11.63 4.96
CA ARG A 120 5.25 -11.43 6.24
C ARG A 120 6.75 -11.44 6.04
N LEU A 121 7.43 -10.52 6.71
CA LEU A 121 8.88 -10.47 6.80
C LEU A 121 9.30 -10.37 8.27
N ASP A 122 10.44 -10.98 8.57
CA ASP A 122 11.13 -10.77 9.83
C ASP A 122 11.64 -9.32 9.90
N PRO A 123 11.37 -8.57 10.99
CA PRO A 123 11.70 -7.15 11.05
C PRO A 123 13.20 -6.87 11.13
N ASP A 124 14.00 -7.78 11.70
CA ASP A 124 15.42 -7.57 11.91
C ASP A 124 16.25 -8.00 10.70
N THR A 125 15.91 -9.16 10.13
CA THR A 125 16.66 -9.79 9.03
C THR A 125 16.10 -9.46 7.66
N LEU A 126 14.85 -9.00 7.58
CA LEU A 126 14.06 -8.81 6.36
C LEU A 126 13.83 -10.11 5.57
N GLU A 127 14.01 -11.28 6.21
CA GLU A 127 13.70 -12.57 5.60
C GLU A 127 12.20 -12.67 5.32
N THR A 128 11.84 -13.03 4.08
CA THR A 128 10.45 -13.29 3.70
C THR A 128 9.96 -14.60 4.32
N LEU A 129 9.05 -14.50 5.30
CA LEU A 129 8.47 -15.64 6.01
C LEU A 129 7.39 -16.35 5.17
N GLY A 130 6.73 -15.60 4.28
CA GLY A 130 5.74 -16.15 3.35
C GLY A 130 4.49 -15.28 3.24
N LEU A 131 3.52 -15.77 2.46
CA LEU A 131 2.22 -15.13 2.33
C LEU A 131 1.45 -15.25 3.65
N CYS A 132 0.80 -14.18 4.08
CA CYS A 132 0.08 -14.12 5.35
C CYS A 132 -1.42 -14.18 5.12
N ASP A 133 -2.03 -15.30 5.53
CA ASP A 133 -3.49 -15.48 5.60
C ASP A 133 -4.01 -15.38 7.05
N PHE A 134 -3.15 -14.94 7.98
CA PHE A 134 -3.44 -14.80 9.41
C PHE A 134 -3.96 -16.10 10.04
N ASP A 135 -3.24 -17.19 9.83
CA ASP A 135 -3.61 -18.54 10.29
C ASP A 135 -4.95 -19.01 9.67
N GLY A 136 -5.16 -18.66 8.41
CA GLY A 136 -6.38 -18.96 7.65
C GLY A 136 -7.60 -18.10 8.02
N GLN A 137 -7.44 -17.06 8.85
CA GLN A 137 -8.54 -16.17 9.24
C GLN A 137 -8.90 -15.13 8.17
N LEU A 138 -7.98 -14.82 7.25
CA LEU A 138 -8.19 -13.78 6.24
C LEU A 138 -9.41 -14.11 5.35
N PRO A 139 -10.50 -13.31 5.40
CA PRO A 139 -11.73 -13.64 4.71
C PRO A 139 -11.71 -13.29 3.21
N SER A 140 -10.78 -12.44 2.79
CA SER A 140 -10.73 -11.84 1.45
C SER A 140 -9.52 -12.32 0.65
N CYS A 141 -9.64 -12.36 -0.69
CA CYS A 141 -8.48 -12.58 -1.54
C CYS A 141 -7.58 -11.33 -1.67
N THR A 142 -7.98 -10.18 -1.13
CA THR A 142 -7.23 -8.92 -1.15
C THR A 142 -7.07 -8.33 0.25
N PHE A 143 -5.99 -7.57 0.44
CA PHE A 143 -5.69 -6.85 1.68
C PHE A 143 -5.17 -5.46 1.34
N THR A 144 -5.76 -4.42 1.90
CA THR A 144 -5.39 -3.02 1.60
C THR A 144 -3.91 -2.75 1.88
N ALA A 145 -3.29 -1.93 1.04
CA ALA A 145 -1.95 -1.41 1.32
C ALA A 145 -1.93 -0.31 2.39
N HIS A 146 -3.10 0.14 2.86
CA HIS A 146 -3.23 1.26 3.81
C HIS A 146 -4.03 0.90 5.07
N PRO A 147 -3.71 -0.18 5.78
CA PRO A 147 -4.36 -0.46 7.06
C PRO A 147 -4.09 0.68 8.05
N LYS A 148 -5.01 0.92 8.98
CA LYS A 148 -4.84 1.94 10.04
C LYS A 148 -4.67 1.25 11.38
N LEU A 149 -3.60 1.56 12.11
CA LEU A 149 -3.40 1.09 13.47
C LEU A 149 -4.13 2.03 14.44
N ASP A 150 -5.04 1.49 15.24
CA ASP A 150 -5.68 2.23 16.32
C ASP A 150 -4.69 2.37 17.50
N PRO A 151 -4.26 3.59 17.85
CA PRO A 151 -3.24 3.79 18.87
C PRO A 151 -3.74 3.56 20.31
N VAL A 152 -5.07 3.47 20.51
CA VAL A 152 -5.67 3.24 21.83
C VAL A 152 -5.89 1.75 22.04
N LEU A 153 -6.38 1.05 21.02
CA LEU A 153 -6.79 -0.35 21.11
C LEU A 153 -5.72 -1.33 20.60
N GLY A 154 -4.75 -0.86 19.84
CA GLY A 154 -3.76 -1.70 19.16
C GLY A 154 -4.34 -2.54 18.02
N GLU A 155 -5.55 -2.23 17.57
CA GLU A 155 -6.21 -2.94 16.47
C GLU A 155 -5.71 -2.45 15.12
N LEU A 156 -5.47 -3.38 14.20
CA LEU A 156 -5.24 -3.09 12.80
C LEU A 156 -6.56 -3.10 12.04
N VAL A 157 -7.01 -1.93 11.60
CA VAL A 157 -8.24 -1.74 10.84
C VAL A 157 -7.93 -1.87 9.35
N CYS A 158 -8.62 -2.78 8.67
CA CYS A 158 -8.28 -3.24 7.33
C CYS A 158 -9.53 -3.37 6.45
N PHE A 159 -9.29 -3.51 5.15
CA PHE A 159 -10.30 -3.98 4.21
C PHE A 159 -9.62 -4.61 2.98
N GLY A 160 -10.40 -5.29 2.14
CA GLY A 160 -10.06 -5.64 0.76
C GLY A 160 -11.18 -5.22 -0.17
N TYR A 161 -10.87 -4.67 -1.34
CA TYR A 161 -11.83 -4.45 -2.44
C TYR A 161 -11.53 -5.43 -3.59
N GLU A 162 -12.48 -5.64 -4.50
CA GLU A 162 -12.43 -6.81 -5.42
C GLU A 162 -12.19 -8.10 -4.61
N ALA A 163 -12.83 -8.17 -3.45
CA ALA A 163 -12.50 -9.10 -2.37
C ALA A 163 -12.78 -10.58 -2.69
N THR A 164 -13.49 -10.83 -3.80
CA THR A 164 -13.85 -12.16 -4.33
C THR A 164 -13.20 -12.44 -5.70
N GLY A 165 -12.29 -11.57 -6.17
CA GLY A 165 -11.57 -11.67 -7.43
C GLY A 165 -11.88 -10.52 -8.41
N ASP A 166 -11.34 -10.63 -9.63
CA ASP A 166 -11.41 -9.56 -10.64
C ASP A 166 -12.85 -9.23 -11.08
N GLY A 167 -13.28 -7.98 -10.85
CA GLY A 167 -14.51 -7.40 -11.41
C GLY A 167 -15.70 -7.23 -10.45
N PRO A 168 -16.01 -8.14 -9.52
CA PRO A 168 -17.04 -7.92 -8.51
C PRO A 168 -16.74 -6.70 -7.61
N PRO A 169 -17.73 -5.81 -7.37
CA PRO A 169 -17.59 -4.68 -6.45
C PRO A 169 -17.71 -5.10 -4.97
N ASP A 170 -17.26 -6.31 -4.64
CA ASP A 170 -17.30 -6.84 -3.27
C ASP A 170 -16.17 -6.22 -2.45
N VAL A 171 -16.52 -5.71 -1.27
CA VAL A 171 -15.59 -5.14 -0.29
C VAL A 171 -15.74 -5.91 1.02
N CYS A 172 -14.63 -6.36 1.57
CA CYS A 172 -14.58 -7.02 2.87
C CYS A 172 -13.87 -6.10 3.87
N TYR A 173 -14.60 -5.54 4.83
CA TYR A 173 -14.07 -4.77 5.95
C TYR A 173 -13.77 -5.71 7.13
N PHE A 174 -12.61 -5.58 7.75
CA PHE A 174 -12.26 -6.40 8.91
C PHE A 174 -11.26 -5.69 9.83
N THR A 175 -11.20 -6.13 11.09
CA THR A 175 -10.23 -5.63 12.07
C THR A 175 -9.49 -6.79 12.71
N ILE A 176 -8.22 -6.56 13.05
CA ILE A 176 -7.33 -7.56 13.64
C ILE A 176 -6.86 -7.00 14.98
N GLY A 177 -7.09 -7.73 16.07
CA GLY A 177 -6.62 -7.39 17.40
C GLY A 177 -5.10 -7.47 17.51
N PRO A 178 -4.50 -6.85 18.54
CA PRO A 178 -3.04 -6.86 18.74
C PRO A 178 -2.46 -8.27 18.94
N ASP A 179 -3.30 -9.25 19.31
CA ASP A 179 -2.97 -10.68 19.41
C ASP A 179 -3.08 -11.44 18.09
N GLY A 180 -3.52 -10.78 17.01
CA GLY A 180 -3.73 -11.39 15.69
C GLY A 180 -5.14 -11.97 15.48
N ALA A 181 -6.04 -11.88 16.45
CA ALA A 181 -7.41 -12.38 16.30
C ALA A 181 -8.28 -11.42 15.47
N PHE A 182 -9.07 -11.95 14.54
CA PHE A 182 -10.03 -11.12 13.79
C PHE A 182 -11.22 -10.74 14.69
N LEU A 183 -11.55 -9.46 14.75
CA LEU A 183 -12.59 -8.92 15.64
C LEU A 183 -13.86 -8.52 14.90
N GLU A 184 -13.72 -7.89 13.73
CA GLU A 184 -14.83 -7.53 12.84
C GLU A 184 -14.61 -8.20 11.49
N THR A 185 -15.70 -8.59 10.83
CA THR A 185 -15.69 -9.03 9.42
C THR A 185 -17.04 -8.72 8.81
N VAL A 186 -17.07 -7.77 7.88
CA VAL A 186 -18.29 -7.25 7.25
C VAL A 186 -18.10 -7.21 5.74
N TRP A 187 -18.92 -7.97 5.03
CA TRP A 187 -19.00 -7.93 3.58
C TRP A 187 -20.03 -6.88 3.13
N LEU A 188 -19.62 -6.01 2.22
CA LEU A 188 -20.46 -4.98 1.62
C LEU A 188 -20.22 -4.90 0.11
N VAL A 189 -21.17 -4.29 -0.59
CA VAL A 189 -21.13 -4.16 -2.05
C VAL A 189 -21.02 -2.68 -2.40
N ALA A 190 -19.94 -2.33 -3.12
CA ALA A 190 -19.73 -0.98 -3.62
C ALA A 190 -20.66 -0.68 -4.81
N PRO A 191 -21.00 0.60 -5.09
CA PRO A 191 -21.90 0.96 -6.18
C PRO A 191 -21.31 0.67 -7.58
N VAL A 192 -19.99 0.61 -7.66
CA VAL A 192 -19.20 0.32 -8.85
C VAL A 192 -17.97 -0.46 -8.45
N CYS A 193 -17.39 -1.25 -9.37
CA CYS A 193 -16.08 -1.85 -9.18
C CYS A 193 -15.01 -0.79 -9.49
N GLY A 194 -14.81 0.12 -8.54
CA GLY A 194 -13.83 1.19 -8.63
C GLY A 194 -12.67 0.97 -7.66
N MET A 195 -11.49 1.51 -7.98
CA MET A 195 -10.33 1.41 -7.10
C MET A 195 -10.61 2.08 -5.75
N ILE A 196 -10.39 1.36 -4.66
CA ILE A 196 -10.42 1.88 -3.28
C ILE A 196 -9.01 1.75 -2.72
N HIS A 197 -8.12 2.67 -3.12
CA HIS A 197 -6.71 2.59 -2.78
C HIS A 197 -6.46 2.79 -1.28
N ASP A 198 -7.13 3.77 -0.69
CA ASP A 198 -6.96 4.18 0.71
C ASP A 198 -8.34 4.36 1.37
N PHE A 199 -8.35 4.46 2.69
CA PHE A 199 -9.57 4.61 3.48
C PHE A 199 -9.30 5.43 4.74
N ALA A 200 -10.36 5.80 5.46
CA ALA A 200 -10.23 6.54 6.72
C ALA A 200 -10.95 5.82 7.84
N VAL A 201 -10.46 6.02 9.07
CA VAL A 201 -11.02 5.43 10.29
C VAL A 201 -11.21 6.54 11.30
N THR A 202 -12.37 6.55 11.95
CA THR A 202 -12.64 7.36 13.14
C THR A 202 -12.94 6.43 14.33
N GLU A 203 -13.32 7.01 15.46
CA GLU A 203 -13.74 6.24 16.62
C GLU A 203 -14.90 5.28 16.28
N ASN A 204 -15.91 5.77 15.56
CA ASN A 204 -17.16 5.05 15.30
C ASN A 204 -17.38 4.66 13.84
N TRP A 205 -16.57 5.13 12.88
CA TRP A 205 -16.83 4.95 11.45
C TRP A 205 -15.58 4.52 10.66
N VAL A 206 -15.83 3.78 9.59
CA VAL A 206 -14.84 3.53 8.52
C VAL A 206 -15.36 4.08 7.19
N LEU A 207 -14.47 4.72 6.43
CA LEU A 207 -14.82 5.51 5.26
C LEU A 207 -14.07 5.02 4.03
N PHE A 208 -14.79 4.69 2.96
CA PHE A 208 -14.27 4.11 1.72
C PHE A 208 -14.42 5.10 0.54
N PRO A 209 -13.41 5.93 0.25
CA PRO A 209 -13.40 6.79 -0.93
C PRO A 209 -13.13 5.95 -2.19
N ILE A 210 -14.05 5.95 -3.13
CA ILE A 210 -13.88 5.23 -4.40
C ILE A 210 -13.33 6.18 -5.46
N ILE A 211 -12.17 5.84 -6.03
CA ILE A 211 -11.60 6.52 -7.19
C ILE A 211 -12.44 6.12 -8.42
N PRO A 212 -12.88 7.07 -9.27
CA PRO A 212 -13.61 6.78 -10.53
C PRO A 212 -12.79 6.07 -11.63
N GLN A 213 -11.82 5.24 -11.26
CA GLN A 213 -11.17 4.27 -12.12
C GLN A 213 -11.91 2.94 -11.98
N ILE A 214 -12.54 2.47 -13.05
CA ILE A 214 -13.48 1.35 -13.03
C ILE A 214 -12.88 0.12 -13.71
N CYS A 215 -13.05 -1.04 -13.07
CA CYS A 215 -12.73 -2.34 -13.64
C CYS A 215 -13.89 -2.84 -14.52
N ASP A 216 -13.56 -3.15 -15.78
CA ASP A 216 -14.45 -3.85 -16.71
C ASP A 216 -13.84 -5.20 -17.06
N ILE A 217 -14.49 -6.26 -16.60
CA ILE A 217 -14.01 -7.63 -16.80
C ILE A 217 -13.94 -8.03 -18.28
N GLN A 218 -14.77 -7.46 -19.15
CA GLN A 218 -14.73 -7.75 -20.58
C GLN A 218 -13.52 -7.08 -21.23
N ARG A 219 -13.22 -5.84 -20.85
CA ARG A 219 -12.00 -5.14 -21.26
C ARG A 219 -10.75 -5.90 -20.81
N LEU A 220 -10.74 -6.36 -19.56
CA LEU A 220 -9.62 -7.12 -19.01
C LEU A 220 -9.40 -8.45 -19.76
N LYS A 221 -10.49 -9.20 -20.03
CA LYS A 221 -10.44 -10.44 -20.83
C LYS A 221 -10.00 -10.22 -22.28
N ALA A 222 -10.22 -9.02 -22.82
CA ALA A 222 -9.73 -8.62 -24.14
C ALA A 222 -8.27 -8.15 -24.13
N GLY A 223 -7.57 -8.23 -22.99
CA GLY A 223 -6.18 -7.79 -22.84
C GLY A 223 -6.00 -6.29 -22.63
N GLY A 224 -7.07 -5.56 -22.30
CA GLY A 224 -7.01 -4.14 -21.96
C GLY A 224 -6.74 -3.89 -20.48
N GLU A 225 -6.60 -2.61 -20.11
CA GLU A 225 -6.31 -2.18 -18.73
C GLU A 225 -7.32 -2.66 -17.70
N HIS A 226 -6.83 -3.00 -16.51
CA HIS A 226 -7.71 -3.23 -15.36
C HIS A 226 -8.45 -1.95 -14.98
N TRP A 227 -7.75 -0.81 -14.91
CA TRP A 227 -8.33 0.47 -14.51
C TRP A 227 -8.53 1.43 -15.67
N GLN A 228 -9.73 1.97 -15.80
CA GLN A 228 -10.05 3.04 -16.75
C GLN A 228 -10.87 4.12 -16.06
N TRP A 229 -10.44 5.38 -16.20
CA TRP A 229 -11.20 6.52 -15.67
C TRP A 229 -12.55 6.65 -16.35
N ASP A 230 -13.63 6.74 -15.56
CA ASP A 230 -14.97 7.06 -16.04
C ASP A 230 -15.40 8.46 -15.56
N PRO A 231 -15.48 9.47 -16.45
CA PRO A 231 -15.88 10.82 -16.07
C PRO A 231 -17.35 10.93 -15.66
N ASN A 232 -18.18 9.91 -15.95
CA ASN A 232 -19.61 9.89 -15.62
C ASN A 232 -19.89 9.29 -14.24
N VAL A 233 -18.90 8.63 -13.63
CA VAL A 233 -19.02 8.07 -12.28
C VAL A 233 -18.73 9.16 -11.26
N PRO A 234 -19.63 9.45 -10.30
CA PRO A 234 -19.34 10.43 -9.25
C PRO A 234 -18.26 9.90 -8.30
N PHE A 235 -17.64 10.79 -7.53
CA PHE A 235 -16.86 10.36 -6.39
C PHE A 235 -17.81 9.78 -5.32
N TYR A 236 -17.64 8.50 -4.99
CA TYR A 236 -18.38 7.85 -3.92
C TYR A 236 -17.57 7.85 -2.63
N LEU A 237 -18.26 8.12 -1.51
CA LEU A 237 -17.72 7.95 -0.18
C LEU A 237 -18.64 7.03 0.61
N GLY A 238 -18.21 5.78 0.81
CA GLY A 238 -18.89 4.83 1.68
C GLY A 238 -18.60 5.17 3.13
N VAL A 239 -19.62 5.17 3.98
CA VAL A 239 -19.46 5.34 5.44
C VAL A 239 -20.18 4.18 6.12
N LEU A 240 -19.43 3.39 6.88
CA LEU A 240 -19.92 2.20 7.59
C LEU A 240 -19.62 2.35 9.09
N PRO A 241 -20.54 1.97 10.00
CA PRO A 241 -20.20 1.88 11.41
C PRO A 241 -19.02 0.94 11.61
N ARG A 242 -18.05 1.34 12.44
CA ARG A 242 -16.81 0.57 12.66
C ARG A 242 -17.07 -0.78 13.36
N ARG A 243 -18.12 -0.86 14.18
CA ARG A 243 -18.42 -2.00 15.05
C ARG A 243 -19.80 -2.58 14.78
N GLY A 244 -19.92 -3.90 14.76
CA GLY A 244 -21.21 -4.60 14.74
C GLY A 244 -22.09 -4.31 13.53
N ALA A 245 -21.50 -3.78 12.45
CA ALA A 245 -22.22 -3.40 11.25
C ALA A 245 -22.56 -4.61 10.38
N LYS A 246 -23.63 -4.49 9.60
CA LYS A 246 -23.92 -5.35 8.46
C LYS A 246 -23.60 -4.59 7.19
N GLY A 247 -23.31 -5.32 6.10
CA GLY A 247 -22.95 -4.68 4.82
C GLY A 247 -23.98 -3.65 4.32
N ARG A 248 -25.27 -3.88 4.60
CA ARG A 248 -26.36 -2.97 4.24
C ARG A 248 -26.40 -1.65 5.02
N ASP A 249 -25.63 -1.54 6.10
CA ASP A 249 -25.61 -0.35 6.95
C ASP A 249 -24.69 0.74 6.37
N VAL A 250 -23.91 0.41 5.32
CA VAL A 250 -23.10 1.37 4.58
C VAL A 250 -23.97 2.44 3.92
N LYS A 251 -23.53 3.70 4.03
CA LYS A 251 -24.13 4.82 3.31
C LYS A 251 -23.16 5.32 2.25
N TRP A 252 -23.59 5.33 1.00
CA TRP A 252 -22.82 5.82 -0.14
C TRP A 252 -23.16 7.26 -0.46
N PHE A 253 -22.36 8.19 0.09
CA PHE A 253 -22.42 9.60 -0.28
C PHE A 253 -21.81 9.83 -1.66
N ARG A 254 -22.20 10.93 -2.30
CA ARG A 254 -21.77 11.28 -3.65
C ARG A 254 -21.26 12.71 -3.67
N ALA A 255 -20.16 12.95 -4.36
CA ALA A 255 -19.67 14.27 -4.70
C ALA A 255 -19.34 14.34 -6.21
N PRO A 256 -19.03 15.53 -6.75
CA PRO A 256 -18.51 15.65 -8.10
C PRO A 256 -17.32 14.71 -8.33
N ASN A 257 -17.21 14.18 -9.55
CA ASN A 257 -16.12 13.30 -9.98
C ASN A 257 -14.75 13.94 -9.63
N ALA A 258 -13.90 13.18 -8.93
CA ALA A 258 -12.62 13.64 -8.40
C ALA A 258 -11.69 12.45 -8.17
N PHE A 259 -10.38 12.71 -8.12
CA PHE A 259 -9.37 11.74 -7.72
C PHE A 259 -9.05 11.91 -6.23
N PRO A 260 -9.60 11.09 -5.32
CA PRO A 260 -9.17 11.12 -3.92
C PRO A 260 -7.73 10.61 -3.84
N GLY A 261 -6.82 11.50 -3.42
CA GLY A 261 -5.46 11.08 -3.06
C GLY A 261 -5.42 10.37 -1.71
N HIS A 262 -4.23 10.25 -1.12
CA HIS A 262 -4.07 9.66 0.21
C HIS A 262 -4.83 10.43 1.29
N THR A 263 -5.39 9.66 2.21
CA THR A 263 -6.05 10.14 3.42
C THR A 263 -4.98 10.53 4.43
N THR A 264 -4.97 11.79 4.87
CA THR A 264 -4.11 12.21 5.98
C THR A 264 -4.62 11.63 7.30
N ASN A 265 -5.86 11.95 7.68
CA ASN A 265 -6.56 11.40 8.84
C ASN A 265 -8.07 11.70 8.76
N ALA A 266 -8.88 11.04 9.59
CA ALA A 266 -10.28 11.41 9.84
C ALA A 266 -10.59 11.38 11.35
N TYR A 267 -11.51 12.22 11.80
CA TYR A 267 -11.95 12.27 13.20
C TYR A 267 -13.38 12.79 13.30
N GLU A 268 -14.05 12.51 14.42
CA GLU A 268 -15.40 12.96 14.72
C GLU A 268 -15.38 14.24 15.57
N THR A 269 -16.26 15.18 15.25
CA THR A 269 -16.49 16.39 16.05
C THR A 269 -17.83 16.29 16.78
N PRO A 270 -18.01 16.96 17.94
CA PRO A 270 -19.28 16.96 18.69
C PRO A 270 -20.53 17.34 17.88
N GLU A 271 -20.37 18.09 16.78
CA GLU A 271 -21.47 18.56 15.92
C GLU A 271 -21.76 17.64 14.72
N GLY A 272 -21.07 16.50 14.60
CA GLY A 272 -21.26 15.55 13.49
C GLY A 272 -20.94 16.12 12.10
N ARG A 273 -20.22 17.25 11.99
CA ARG A 273 -19.82 17.87 10.72
C ARG A 273 -18.32 17.70 10.48
N GLY A 274 -18.02 16.91 9.45
CA GLY A 274 -16.67 16.52 9.07
C GLY A 274 -15.70 17.67 8.77
N ALA A 275 -14.42 17.33 8.97
CA ALA A 275 -13.20 18.11 8.88
C ALA A 275 -13.11 19.17 7.76
N ARG A 276 -12.52 20.33 8.10
CA ARG A 276 -11.84 21.20 7.14
C ARG A 276 -10.50 20.57 6.77
N THR A 277 -10.24 20.43 5.48
CA THR A 277 -8.93 20.02 4.92
C THR A 277 -7.89 21.12 5.09
N PRO A 278 -6.68 20.87 5.64
CA PRO A 278 -5.52 21.71 5.39
C PRO A 278 -4.69 21.17 4.20
N PRO A 279 -3.86 22.02 3.55
CA PRO A 279 -3.09 21.65 2.37
C PRO A 279 -1.92 20.69 2.69
N ARG A 280 -1.40 20.06 1.62
CA ARG A 280 -0.42 18.96 1.62
C ARG A 280 1.02 19.47 1.72
N GLU A 281 1.75 19.08 2.78
CA GLU A 281 3.22 19.09 2.86
C GLU A 281 3.71 17.92 3.75
N LEU A 282 4.91 17.38 3.51
CA LEU A 282 5.56 16.34 4.34
C LEU A 282 6.70 16.96 5.16
N HIS A 283 6.47 17.19 6.45
CA HIS A 283 7.43 17.86 7.35
C HIS A 283 7.77 16.94 8.53
N VAL A 284 9.06 16.81 8.88
CA VAL A 284 9.51 16.21 10.14
C VAL A 284 9.50 17.30 11.21
N VAL A 285 8.44 17.36 12.00
CA VAL A 285 8.17 18.43 12.97
C VAL A 285 8.28 17.90 14.41
N ASP A 286 8.83 18.72 15.32
CA ASP A 286 8.60 18.55 16.75
C ASP A 286 7.13 18.91 17.02
N THR A 287 6.36 18.03 17.64
CA THR A 287 4.94 18.29 17.94
C THR A 287 4.72 19.45 18.92
N ARG A 288 5.79 19.94 19.56
CA ARG A 288 5.79 21.15 20.41
C ARG A 288 6.06 22.44 19.63
N SER A 289 6.59 22.38 18.40
CA SER A 289 6.88 23.55 17.55
C SER A 289 6.87 23.18 16.05
N PHE A 290 5.86 23.65 15.33
CA PHE A 290 5.63 23.35 13.91
C PHE A 290 6.40 24.27 12.94
N ALA A 291 7.25 25.18 13.43
CA ALA A 291 7.81 26.26 12.61
C ALA A 291 9.03 25.86 11.76
N GLU A 292 9.85 24.90 12.20
CA GLU A 292 11.06 24.45 11.47
C GLU A 292 11.31 22.94 11.60
N PRO A 293 11.86 22.27 10.57
CA PRO A 293 12.18 20.85 10.63
C PRO A 293 13.40 20.56 11.51
N VAL A 294 13.31 19.53 12.36
CA VAL A 294 14.32 19.22 13.40
C VAL A 294 15.56 18.51 12.86
N ALA A 295 15.45 17.72 11.78
CA ALA A 295 16.58 17.03 11.15
C ALA A 295 16.29 16.62 9.70
N VAL A 296 17.34 16.49 8.88
CA VAL A 296 17.28 15.98 7.49
C VAL A 296 18.30 14.85 7.32
N VAL A 297 17.83 13.62 7.15
CA VAL A 297 18.68 12.43 6.95
C VAL A 297 18.96 12.22 5.46
N LYS A 298 20.24 12.05 5.08
CA LYS A 298 20.64 11.78 3.69
C LYS A 298 20.87 10.28 3.48
N VAL A 299 19.97 9.63 2.76
CA VAL A 299 20.10 8.22 2.37
C VAL A 299 21.01 8.13 1.13
N PRO A 300 22.14 7.37 1.14
CA PRO A 300 23.14 7.40 0.05
C PRO A 300 22.78 6.55 -1.16
N MET A 301 21.54 6.04 -1.24
CA MET A 301 21.02 5.34 -2.42
C MET A 301 19.83 6.10 -3.00
N ARG A 302 19.66 5.96 -4.32
CA ARG A 302 18.66 6.69 -5.08
C ARG A 302 17.25 6.19 -4.74
N LEU A 303 16.59 6.87 -3.81
CA LEU A 303 15.21 6.60 -3.42
C LEU A 303 14.24 7.07 -4.51
N ARG A 304 13.55 6.14 -5.18
CA ARG A 304 12.47 6.52 -6.12
C ARG A 304 11.25 7.09 -5.40
N ALA A 305 10.45 7.88 -6.12
CA ALA A 305 9.19 8.42 -5.61
C ALA A 305 8.28 7.28 -5.13
N GLY A 306 7.86 7.37 -3.86
CA GLY A 306 6.93 6.48 -3.18
C GLY A 306 6.42 7.21 -1.94
N LEU A 307 5.12 7.12 -1.67
CA LEU A 307 4.43 7.88 -0.62
C LEU A 307 4.35 7.12 0.72
N HIS A 308 4.92 5.91 0.77
CA HIS A 308 4.69 4.93 1.83
C HIS A 308 5.98 4.63 2.59
N GLY A 309 5.94 4.87 3.90
CA GLY A 309 7.01 4.54 4.83
C GLY A 309 6.49 4.65 6.26
N ASN A 310 6.97 3.78 7.13
CA ASN A 310 6.51 3.70 8.51
C ASN A 310 7.69 3.66 9.48
N TRP A 311 7.58 4.40 10.58
CA TRP A 311 8.53 4.34 11.68
C TRP A 311 8.02 3.37 12.74
N VAL A 312 8.92 2.55 13.28
CA VAL A 312 8.63 1.60 14.36
C VAL A 312 9.55 1.92 15.53
N ASP A 313 8.99 2.07 16.73
CA ASP A 313 9.75 2.34 17.95
C ASP A 313 10.62 1.13 18.31
N GLY A 314 11.86 1.37 18.74
CA GLY A 314 12.79 0.31 19.09
C GLY A 314 12.27 -0.60 20.22
N LYS A 315 11.39 -0.11 21.10
CA LYS A 315 10.77 -0.93 22.15
C LYS A 315 9.84 -2.00 21.58
N GLU A 316 9.13 -1.70 20.49
CA GLU A 316 8.22 -2.65 19.84
C GLU A 316 8.96 -3.75 19.07
N LEU A 317 10.18 -3.48 18.61
CA LEU A 317 11.04 -4.46 17.94
C LEU A 317 11.71 -5.45 18.91
N ARG A 318 11.79 -5.10 20.20
CA ARG A 318 12.50 -5.89 21.23
C ARG A 318 11.57 -6.74 22.11
N SER A 319 10.26 -6.61 21.95
CA SER A 319 9.23 -7.34 22.70
C SER A 319 8.86 -8.66 22.04
#